data_AF-A0A8T2D424-F1
#
_entry.id   AF-A0A8T2D424-F1
#
_cell.length_a   1.000
_cell.length_b   1.000
_cell.length_c   1.000
_cell.angle_alpha   90.00
_cell.angle_beta   90.00
_cell.angle_gamma   90.00
#
_symmetry.space_group_name_H-M   'P 1'
#
loop_
_entity.id
_entity.type
_entity.pdbx_description
1 polymer ?
#
loop_
_entity_poly.entity_id
_entity_poly.type
_entity_poly.pdbx_seq_one_letter_code
_entity_poly.pdbx_strand_id
1 'polypeptide(L)'
;MMNVAVTATPSSLLYSPLLLPSQGPNRRMQWKRNGKRRLATKVAVSGVITAGFELKPPPYPLDALEPHMSRETLDYHWGKHHKTYVENLNKQILGTDLDALSLEEVVLLSYNKGNMLPAFNNAAQAWNHEFFWESIQPGGGGKPTGELLRLIERDFGSFEEFLERFKSAAASNFGSGWTWLAYKANRLDVANAVNPLPKEEDKKLVIVKTPNAVNPLVWDYSPLLTIDTWEHAYYLDFENRRAEYINTFMEKLVSWETVSTRLESAIARAVQREQEGTETEDEENPDDEVPEVYLDSDIDVSEVD
;
A
#
# COMPACT_ATOMS: atom_id res chain seq x y z
N MET A 1 3.91 -1.99 -71.00
CA MET A 1 3.30 -3.30 -70.67
C MET A 1 3.80 -3.67 -69.28
N MET A 2 3.02 -3.86 -68.21
CA MET A 2 1.58 -3.87 -67.97
C MET A 2 1.43 -3.61 -66.46
N ASN A 3 0.59 -2.63 -66.08
CA ASN A 3 0.11 -2.46 -64.71
C ASN A 3 -0.81 -3.63 -64.35
N VAL A 4 -0.71 -4.15 -63.13
CA VAL A 4 -1.77 -4.98 -62.54
C VAL A 4 -2.16 -4.38 -61.19
N ALA A 5 -3.32 -3.74 -61.21
CA ALA A 5 -4.08 -3.35 -60.03
C ALA A 5 -4.88 -4.55 -59.53
N VAL A 6 -4.95 -4.74 -58.21
CA VAL A 6 -5.93 -5.63 -57.58
C VAL A 6 -6.77 -4.79 -56.63
N THR A 7 -8.05 -4.74 -56.95
CA THR A 7 -9.13 -4.03 -56.28
C THR A 7 -9.63 -4.83 -55.08
N ALA A 8 -9.81 -4.15 -53.94
CA ALA A 8 -10.49 -4.69 -52.77
C ALA A 8 -11.96 -4.20 -52.77
N THR A 9 -12.91 -5.14 -52.66
CA THR A 9 -14.34 -4.87 -52.50
C THR A 9 -14.74 -4.98 -51.02
N PRO A 10 -15.57 -4.07 -50.47
CA PRO A 10 -16.17 -4.26 -49.16
C PRO A 10 -17.56 -4.91 -49.29
N SER A 11 -17.82 -5.97 -48.53
CA SER A 11 -19.15 -6.56 -48.39
C SER A 11 -19.92 -5.87 -47.26
N SER A 12 -20.98 -5.17 -47.61
CA SER A 12 -22.01 -4.65 -46.73
C SER A 12 -23.12 -5.69 -46.55
N LEU A 13 -23.46 -6.03 -45.31
CA LEU A 13 -24.66 -6.80 -45.00
C LEU A 13 -25.76 -5.85 -44.54
N LEU A 14 -26.82 -5.82 -45.34
CA LEU A 14 -28.03 -5.03 -45.18
C LEU A 14 -28.95 -5.65 -44.12
N TYR A 15 -29.41 -4.80 -43.20
CA TYR A 15 -30.56 -5.03 -42.34
C TYR A 15 -31.85 -5.01 -43.17
N SER A 16 -32.82 -5.87 -42.83
CA SER A 16 -34.23 -5.66 -43.17
C SER A 16 -35.15 -6.14 -42.05
N PRO A 17 -36.32 -5.48 -41.86
CA PRO A 17 -37.07 -5.52 -40.61
C PRO A 17 -38.30 -6.44 -40.69
N LEU A 18 -38.72 -6.99 -39.54
CA LEU A 18 -40.04 -7.60 -39.37
C LEU A 18 -40.75 -7.00 -38.16
N LEU A 19 -41.95 -6.49 -38.44
CA LEU A 19 -42.96 -5.88 -37.58
C LEU A 19 -43.82 -6.96 -36.88
N LEU A 20 -44.09 -6.82 -35.56
CA LEU A 20 -45.40 -6.62 -34.87
C LEU A 20 -45.57 -7.69 -33.74
N PRO A 21 -46.48 -7.60 -32.73
CA PRO A 21 -47.33 -6.49 -32.25
C PRO A 21 -47.41 -6.28 -30.70
N SER A 22 -47.83 -5.08 -30.30
CA SER A 22 -48.83 -4.69 -29.25
C SER A 22 -49.05 -5.46 -27.92
N GLN A 23 -48.75 -4.76 -26.80
CA GLN A 23 -49.53 -4.48 -25.56
C GLN A 23 -50.07 -5.62 -24.64
N GLY A 24 -49.63 -5.59 -23.37
CA GLY A 24 -50.22 -6.25 -22.18
C GLY A 24 -49.43 -5.89 -20.89
N PRO A 25 -50.03 -5.89 -19.68
CA PRO A 25 -50.10 -4.68 -18.85
C PRO A 25 -48.98 -4.46 -17.81
N ASN A 26 -48.73 -3.17 -17.56
CA ASN A 26 -47.89 -2.58 -16.52
C ASN A 26 -48.29 -3.00 -15.10
N ARG A 27 -47.35 -3.59 -14.34
CA ARG A 27 -47.38 -3.62 -12.88
C ARG A 27 -46.30 -2.68 -12.34
N ARG A 28 -46.69 -1.43 -12.06
CA ARG A 28 -45.85 -0.42 -11.39
C ARG A 28 -45.68 -0.81 -9.93
N MET A 29 -44.48 -1.26 -9.57
CA MET A 29 -44.08 -1.44 -8.18
C MET A 29 -43.69 -0.07 -7.62
N GLN A 30 -44.60 0.54 -6.86
CA GLN A 30 -44.35 1.80 -6.15
C GLN A 30 -43.48 1.53 -4.91
N TRP A 31 -42.22 1.94 -4.95
CA TRP A 31 -41.45 2.12 -3.71
C TRP A 31 -41.83 3.44 -3.06
N LYS A 32 -42.40 3.35 -1.85
CA LYS A 32 -42.64 4.49 -0.96
C LYS A 32 -41.29 5.07 -0.52
N ARG A 33 -40.96 6.28 -1.00
CA ARG A 33 -39.89 7.12 -0.43
C ARG A 33 -40.39 7.71 0.89
N ASN A 34 -40.02 7.10 2.02
CA ASN A 34 -40.09 7.79 3.31
C ASN A 34 -38.86 8.69 3.44
N GLY A 35 -39.04 9.96 3.07
CA GLY A 35 -38.06 11.02 3.29
C GLY A 35 -38.21 11.64 4.67
N LYS A 36 -37.18 11.48 5.50
CA LYS A 36 -36.76 12.49 6.48
C LYS A 36 -35.25 12.64 6.36
N ARG A 37 -34.82 13.41 5.35
CA ARG A 37 -33.44 13.93 5.30
C ARG A 37 -33.31 14.94 6.44
N ARG A 38 -32.68 14.52 7.55
CA ARG A 38 -32.10 15.46 8.51
C ARG A 38 -30.96 16.18 7.79
N LEU A 39 -31.18 17.45 7.47
CA LEU A 39 -30.14 18.34 6.98
C LEU A 39 -29.23 18.64 8.17
N ALA A 40 -28.22 17.81 8.38
CA ALA A 40 -27.13 18.15 9.28
C ALA A 40 -26.27 19.19 8.56
N THR A 41 -26.48 20.45 8.90
CA THR A 41 -25.61 21.55 8.51
C THR A 41 -24.24 21.26 9.12
N LYS A 42 -23.31 20.70 8.34
CA LYS A 42 -21.89 20.64 8.75
C LYS A 42 -21.43 22.08 8.89
N VAL A 43 -21.21 22.50 10.14
CA VAL A 43 -20.51 23.74 10.45
C VAL A 43 -19.14 23.62 9.81
N ALA A 44 -18.85 24.50 8.85
CA ALA A 44 -17.52 24.64 8.29
C ALA A 44 -16.60 25.07 9.42
N VAL A 45 -15.73 24.15 9.85
CA VAL A 45 -14.63 24.49 10.75
C VAL A 45 -13.64 25.30 9.93
N SER A 46 -13.76 26.62 10.00
CA SER A 46 -12.75 27.55 9.51
C SER A 46 -11.57 27.51 10.49
N GLY A 47 -10.79 26.45 10.41
CA GLY A 47 -9.42 26.42 10.90
C GLY A 47 -8.52 26.76 9.73
N VAL A 48 -7.60 27.71 9.91
CA VAL A 48 -6.49 27.88 8.96
C VAL A 48 -5.67 26.59 9.04
N ILE A 49 -5.78 25.74 8.02
CA ILE A 49 -5.05 24.48 7.92
C ILE A 49 -3.59 24.85 7.60
N THR A 50 -2.69 24.50 8.51
CA THR A 50 -1.25 24.61 8.31
C THR A 50 -0.61 23.29 8.74
N ALA A 51 -0.61 22.32 7.85
CA ALA A 51 0.27 21.17 7.94
C ALA A 51 0.90 20.94 6.55
N GLY A 52 1.66 21.93 6.08
CA GLY A 52 2.59 21.65 4.99
C GLY A 52 3.61 20.65 5.49
N PHE A 53 3.79 19.55 4.77
CA PHE A 53 4.82 18.57 5.10
C PHE A 53 6.19 19.25 5.15
N GLU A 54 6.96 18.96 6.19
CA GLU A 54 8.33 19.46 6.32
C GLU A 54 9.32 18.46 5.74
N LEU A 55 10.40 18.96 5.12
CA LEU A 55 11.50 18.12 4.68
C LEU A 55 12.29 17.67 5.92
N LYS A 56 12.04 16.45 6.38
CA LYS A 56 12.82 15.86 7.48
C LYS A 56 14.26 15.60 7.04
N PRO A 57 15.28 16.03 7.81
CA PRO A 57 16.67 15.69 7.52
C PRO A 57 16.92 14.19 7.74
N PRO A 58 17.93 13.59 7.08
CA PRO A 58 18.40 12.26 7.44
C PRO A 58 18.83 12.22 8.92
N PRO A 59 18.74 11.06 9.59
CA PRO A 59 19.07 10.94 11.02
C PRO A 59 20.59 10.99 11.31
N TYR A 60 21.39 11.45 10.36
CA TYR A 60 22.85 11.54 10.43
C TYR A 60 23.37 12.69 9.54
N PRO A 61 24.59 13.19 9.77
CA PRO A 61 25.23 14.19 8.91
C PRO A 61 25.34 13.73 7.45
N LEU A 62 25.30 14.65 6.49
CA LEU A 62 25.26 14.32 5.06
C LEU A 62 26.52 13.64 4.51
N ASP A 63 27.64 13.69 5.24
CA ASP A 63 28.90 13.00 4.93
C ASP A 63 29.08 11.70 5.71
N ALA A 64 28.16 11.34 6.60
CA ALA A 64 28.34 10.22 7.53
C ALA A 64 28.25 8.84 6.86
N LEU A 65 27.80 8.76 5.61
CA LEU A 65 27.72 7.52 4.83
C LEU A 65 28.95 7.29 3.92
N GLU A 66 29.91 8.21 3.92
CA GLU A 66 31.16 8.03 3.16
C GLU A 66 31.99 6.84 3.70
N PRO A 67 32.69 6.09 2.83
CA PRO A 67 32.82 6.28 1.38
C PRO A 67 31.77 5.52 0.56
N HIS A 68 30.67 5.06 1.18
CA HIS A 68 29.72 4.13 0.58
C HIS A 68 28.55 4.83 -0.14
N MET A 69 28.26 6.06 0.25
CA MET A 69 27.41 7.01 -0.46
C MET A 69 27.99 8.40 -0.23
N SER A 70 28.31 9.14 -1.29
CA SER A 70 29.00 10.41 -1.14
C SER A 70 28.10 11.48 -0.53
N ARG A 71 28.72 12.47 0.12
CA ARG A 71 28.01 13.69 0.52
C ARG A 71 27.31 14.36 -0.66
N GLU A 72 27.94 14.34 -1.84
CA GLU A 72 27.35 14.92 -3.05
C GLU A 72 26.03 14.23 -3.40
N THR A 73 25.98 12.90 -3.36
CA THR A 73 24.74 12.14 -3.52
C THR A 73 23.68 12.58 -2.51
N LEU A 74 24.01 12.78 -1.22
CA LEU A 74 23.02 13.22 -0.23
C LEU A 74 22.55 14.67 -0.48
N ASP A 75 23.45 15.57 -0.85
CA ASP A 75 23.11 16.97 -1.18
C ASP A 75 22.11 17.05 -2.35
N TYR A 76 22.23 16.17 -3.36
CA TYR A 76 21.26 16.09 -4.44
C TYR A 76 20.01 15.28 -4.06
N HIS A 77 20.17 14.07 -3.54
CA HIS A 77 19.07 13.13 -3.32
C HIS A 77 18.13 13.60 -2.20
N TRP A 78 18.67 14.03 -1.06
CA TRP A 78 17.87 14.67 -0.01
C TRP A 78 17.61 16.15 -0.32
N GLY A 79 18.67 16.93 -0.56
CA GLY A 79 18.61 18.39 -0.63
C GLY A 79 17.94 18.96 -1.89
N LYS A 80 17.78 18.15 -2.96
CA LYS A 80 17.07 18.54 -4.20
C LYS A 80 15.88 17.64 -4.50
N HIS A 81 16.07 16.33 -4.65
CA HIS A 81 15.00 15.42 -5.08
C HIS A 81 13.92 15.29 -4.01
N HIS A 82 14.27 14.86 -2.80
CA HIS A 82 13.32 14.76 -1.69
C HIS A 82 12.65 16.11 -1.39
N LYS A 83 13.45 17.18 -1.30
CA LYS A 83 12.94 18.55 -1.15
C LYS A 83 11.88 18.93 -2.19
N THR A 84 12.13 18.64 -3.47
CA THR A 84 11.22 18.98 -4.56
C THR A 84 9.90 18.21 -4.45
N TYR A 85 9.93 16.94 -4.03
CA TYR A 85 8.70 16.17 -3.81
C TYR A 85 7.85 16.79 -2.70
N VAL A 86 8.46 17.15 -1.57
CA VAL A 86 7.77 17.80 -0.44
C VAL A 86 7.19 19.17 -0.86
N GLU A 87 7.98 20.01 -1.52
CA GLU A 87 7.51 21.33 -1.99
C GLU A 87 6.37 21.23 -3.01
N ASN A 88 6.44 20.28 -3.94
CA ASN A 88 5.40 20.09 -4.93
C ASN A 88 4.14 19.47 -4.33
N LEU A 89 4.29 18.54 -3.39
CA LEU A 89 3.16 17.98 -2.64
C LEU A 89 2.38 19.08 -1.93
N ASN A 90 3.09 19.94 -1.17
CA ASN A 90 2.47 21.05 -0.46
C ASN A 90 1.71 21.99 -1.40
N LYS A 91 2.26 22.29 -2.58
CA LYS A 91 1.55 23.09 -3.61
C LYS A 91 0.29 22.39 -4.14
N GLN A 92 0.30 21.06 -4.24
CA GLN A 92 -0.80 20.28 -4.80
C GLN A 92 -1.95 20.10 -3.82
N ILE A 93 -1.66 19.99 -2.52
CA ILE A 93 -2.68 19.71 -1.49
C ILE A 93 -3.25 20.97 -0.84
N LEU A 94 -2.56 22.12 -0.95
CA LEU A 94 -2.97 23.36 -0.29
C LEU A 94 -4.45 23.69 -0.56
N GLY A 95 -5.24 23.78 0.51
CA GLY A 95 -6.68 24.11 0.43
C GLY A 95 -7.56 22.98 -0.10
N THR A 96 -7.04 21.75 -0.20
CA THR A 96 -7.81 20.53 -0.48
C THR A 96 -8.05 19.74 0.80
N ASP A 97 -8.95 18.76 0.76
CA ASP A 97 -9.19 17.85 1.90
C ASP A 97 -7.95 17.00 2.26
N LEU A 98 -6.95 16.91 1.38
CA LEU A 98 -5.70 16.17 1.61
C LEU A 98 -4.73 16.90 2.56
N ASP A 99 -4.86 18.23 2.69
CA ASP A 99 -3.99 19.08 3.53
C ASP A 99 -4.13 18.79 5.03
N ALA A 100 -5.21 18.12 5.43
CA ALA A 100 -5.51 17.78 6.82
C ALA A 100 -5.06 16.35 7.21
N LEU A 101 -4.44 15.63 6.29
CA LEU A 101 -4.13 14.20 6.44
C LEU A 101 -2.63 13.97 6.70
N SER A 102 -2.33 12.84 7.33
CA SER A 102 -0.95 12.33 7.41
C SER A 102 -0.41 11.98 6.02
N LEU A 103 0.91 11.90 5.89
CA LEU A 103 1.56 11.60 4.61
C LEU A 103 1.12 10.22 4.09
N GLU A 104 1.06 9.22 4.97
CA GLU A 104 0.55 7.88 4.69
C GLU A 104 -0.88 7.90 4.17
N GLU A 105 -1.78 8.65 4.81
CA GLU A 105 -3.17 8.77 4.37
C GLU A 105 -3.28 9.44 3.00
N VAL A 106 -2.48 10.48 2.73
CA VAL A 106 -2.41 11.11 1.41
C VAL A 106 -1.93 10.10 0.37
N VAL A 107 -0.89 9.32 0.65
CA VAL A 107 -0.39 8.26 -0.26
C VAL A 107 -1.49 7.25 -0.58
N LEU A 108 -2.17 6.74 0.44
CA LEU A 108 -3.22 5.74 0.28
C LEU A 108 -4.37 6.30 -0.54
N LEU A 109 -4.95 7.43 -0.15
CA LEU A 109 -6.10 8.01 -0.84
C LEU A 109 -5.78 8.43 -2.28
N SER A 110 -4.61 9.02 -2.51
CA SER A 110 -4.22 9.49 -3.83
C SER A 110 -3.82 8.35 -4.78
N TYR A 111 -3.52 7.14 -4.29
CA TYR A 111 -3.29 5.99 -5.16
C TYR A 111 -4.54 5.60 -5.96
N ASN A 112 -5.72 5.75 -5.34
CA ASN A 112 -7.04 5.58 -5.96
C ASN A 112 -7.14 4.29 -6.80
N LYS A 113 -6.84 3.14 -6.17
CA LYS A 113 -6.87 1.81 -6.81
C LYS A 113 -6.05 1.72 -8.11
N GLY A 114 -4.95 2.46 -8.19
CA GLY A 114 -4.07 2.55 -9.35
C GLY A 114 -4.45 3.64 -10.37
N ASN A 115 -5.62 4.27 -10.24
CA ASN A 115 -5.98 5.47 -11.00
C ASN A 115 -5.50 6.74 -10.27
N MET A 116 -4.17 6.83 -10.14
CA MET A 116 -3.47 7.78 -9.28
C MET A 116 -3.94 9.23 -9.49
N LEU A 117 -4.27 9.90 -8.39
CA LEU A 117 -4.52 11.34 -8.36
C LEU A 117 -3.21 12.13 -8.53
N PRO A 118 -3.27 13.42 -8.96
CA PRO A 118 -2.07 14.22 -9.20
C PRO A 118 -1.07 14.31 -8.03
N ALA A 119 -1.56 14.22 -6.79
CA ALA A 119 -0.75 14.28 -5.57
C ALA A 119 0.07 13.00 -5.31
N PHE A 120 -0.32 11.85 -5.88
CA PHE A 120 0.22 10.55 -5.50
C PHE A 120 1.74 10.46 -5.66
N ASN A 121 2.27 10.86 -6.81
CA ASN A 121 3.70 10.72 -7.07
C ASN A 121 4.55 11.53 -6.08
N ASN A 122 4.15 12.76 -5.75
CA ASN A 122 4.90 13.58 -4.79
C ASN A 122 4.71 13.09 -3.35
N ALA A 123 3.48 12.69 -2.97
CA ALA A 123 3.20 12.12 -1.65
C ALA A 123 4.01 10.84 -1.42
N ALA A 124 3.95 9.90 -2.36
CA ALA A 124 4.61 8.62 -2.23
C ALA A 124 6.13 8.77 -2.32
N GLN A 125 6.67 9.65 -3.17
CA GLN A 125 8.11 9.90 -3.18
C GLN A 125 8.60 10.60 -1.91
N ALA A 126 7.86 11.55 -1.34
CA ALA A 126 8.22 12.13 -0.04
C ALA A 126 8.29 11.04 1.04
N TRP A 127 7.27 10.18 1.10
CA TRP A 127 7.24 9.07 2.06
C TRP A 127 8.38 8.06 1.83
N ASN A 128 8.62 7.66 0.57
CA ASN A 128 9.65 6.69 0.22
C ASN A 128 11.05 7.18 0.62
N HIS A 129 11.34 8.46 0.42
CA HIS A 129 12.65 9.04 0.75
C HIS A 129 12.82 9.18 2.25
N GLU A 130 11.81 9.67 2.98
CA GLU A 130 11.84 9.69 4.45
C GLU A 130 12.13 8.29 5.01
N PHE A 131 11.41 7.28 4.51
CA PHE A 131 11.62 5.89 4.88
C PHE A 131 13.02 5.36 4.51
N PHE A 132 13.57 5.78 3.36
CA PHE A 132 14.90 5.39 2.86
C PHE A 132 16.02 5.91 3.75
N TRP A 133 15.97 7.18 4.18
CA TRP A 133 17.00 7.76 5.05
C TRP A 133 17.08 7.05 6.40
N GLU A 134 15.95 6.59 6.93
CA GLU A 134 15.91 5.78 8.14
C GLU A 134 16.34 4.31 7.91
N SER A 135 16.29 3.83 6.66
CA SER A 135 16.64 2.46 6.29
C SER A 135 18.15 2.21 6.24
N ILE A 136 18.95 3.28 6.28
CA ILE A 136 20.41 3.23 6.22
C ILE A 136 21.03 4.00 7.39
N GLN A 137 22.30 3.72 7.69
CA GLN A 137 23.02 4.37 8.77
C GLN A 137 24.55 4.33 8.56
N PRO A 138 25.31 5.24 9.21
CA PRO A 138 26.76 5.14 9.32
C PRO A 138 27.17 3.82 9.99
N GLY A 139 28.12 3.08 9.38
CA GLY A 139 28.56 1.79 9.90
C GLY A 139 27.49 0.70 9.86
N GLY A 140 26.50 0.82 8.97
CA GLY A 140 25.47 -0.19 8.73
C GLY A 140 25.97 -1.45 8.02
N GLY A 141 25.02 -2.20 7.48
CA GLY A 141 25.25 -3.48 6.81
C GLY A 141 25.43 -4.63 7.79
N GLY A 142 26.17 -5.67 7.37
CA GLY A 142 26.25 -6.93 8.12
C GLY A 142 24.95 -7.74 8.03
N LYS A 143 24.62 -8.46 9.12
CA LYS A 143 23.42 -9.32 9.20
C LYS A 143 22.48 -8.82 10.30
N PRO A 144 21.15 -8.96 10.13
CA PRO A 144 20.22 -8.78 11.22
C PRO A 144 20.39 -9.90 12.26
N THR A 145 19.81 -9.71 13.43
CA THR A 145 19.77 -10.70 14.51
C THR A 145 18.33 -10.87 15.01
N GLY A 146 18.16 -11.72 16.03
CA GLY A 146 16.87 -11.88 16.71
C GLY A 146 15.74 -12.34 15.79
N GLU A 147 14.56 -11.78 16.03
CA GLU A 147 13.33 -12.18 15.35
C GLU A 147 13.37 -11.91 13.84
N LEU A 148 14.00 -10.81 13.42
CA LEU A 148 14.13 -10.49 12.00
C LEU A 148 14.95 -11.55 11.26
N LEU A 149 16.08 -11.98 11.81
CA LEU A 149 16.89 -13.06 11.21
C LEU A 149 16.09 -14.36 11.16
N ARG A 150 15.38 -14.71 12.24
CA ARG A 150 14.56 -15.92 12.31
C ARG A 150 13.47 -15.94 11.23
N LEU A 151 12.76 -14.82 11.03
CA LEU A 151 11.75 -14.72 9.98
C LEU A 151 12.36 -14.73 8.58
N ILE A 152 13.54 -14.13 8.40
CA ILE A 152 14.28 -14.22 7.13
C ILE A 152 14.62 -15.68 6.81
N GLU A 153 15.18 -16.42 7.77
CA GLU A 153 15.52 -17.84 7.58
C GLU A 153 14.27 -18.69 7.35
N ARG A 154 13.17 -18.40 8.05
CA ARG A 154 11.88 -19.08 7.83
C ARG A 154 11.34 -18.87 6.41
N ASP A 155 11.33 -17.63 5.92
CA ASP A 155 10.61 -17.25 4.71
C ASP A 155 11.46 -17.36 3.43
N PHE A 156 12.78 -17.25 3.56
CA PHE A 156 13.72 -17.32 2.44
C PHE A 156 14.68 -18.51 2.52
N GLY A 157 14.73 -19.24 3.64
CA GLY A 157 15.61 -20.39 3.86
C GLY A 157 16.93 -20.03 4.55
N SER A 158 17.57 -18.93 4.16
CA SER A 158 18.76 -18.38 4.82
C SER A 158 18.89 -16.87 4.58
N PHE A 159 19.75 -16.21 5.35
CA PHE A 159 20.09 -14.80 5.09
C PHE A 159 20.75 -14.61 3.72
N GLU A 160 21.62 -15.54 3.31
CA GLU A 160 22.29 -15.52 2.01
C GLU A 160 21.30 -15.61 0.85
N GLU A 161 20.32 -16.51 0.95
CA GLU A 161 19.28 -16.68 -0.07
C GLU A 161 18.36 -15.46 -0.12
N PHE A 162 18.00 -14.89 1.04
CA PHE A 162 17.31 -13.60 1.10
C PHE A 162 18.11 -12.49 0.40
N LEU A 163 19.40 -12.39 0.71
CA LEU A 163 20.28 -11.36 0.17
C LEU A 163 20.38 -11.48 -1.35
N GLU A 164 20.56 -12.69 -1.89
CA GLU A 164 20.59 -12.95 -3.33
C GLU A 164 19.26 -12.54 -4.00
N ARG A 165 18.12 -12.96 -3.42
CA ARG A 165 16.79 -12.59 -3.94
C ARG A 165 16.54 -11.09 -3.91
N PHE A 166 16.93 -10.41 -2.83
CA PHE A 166 16.77 -8.97 -2.70
C PHE A 166 17.63 -8.22 -3.71
N LYS A 167 18.91 -8.59 -3.83
CA LYS A 167 19.84 -8.02 -4.81
C LYS A 167 19.34 -8.22 -6.25
N SER A 168 18.84 -9.42 -6.56
CA SER A 168 18.26 -9.75 -7.87
C SER A 168 16.98 -8.97 -8.17
N ALA A 169 16.09 -8.78 -7.18
CA ALA A 169 14.90 -7.96 -7.32
C ALA A 169 15.24 -6.49 -7.61
N ALA A 170 16.21 -5.92 -6.88
CA ALA A 170 16.70 -4.55 -7.10
C ALA A 170 17.37 -4.37 -8.46
N ALA A 171 18.22 -5.32 -8.88
CA ALA A 171 18.87 -5.27 -10.18
C ALA A 171 17.87 -5.37 -11.35
N SER A 172 16.81 -6.19 -11.19
CA SER A 172 15.79 -6.43 -12.21
C SER A 172 14.64 -5.41 -12.19
N ASN A 173 14.72 -4.34 -11.40
CA ASN A 173 13.75 -3.27 -11.41
C ASN A 173 14.02 -2.32 -12.58
N PHE A 174 13.37 -2.58 -13.72
CA PHE A 174 13.65 -1.83 -14.95
C PHE A 174 13.16 -0.38 -14.85
N GLY A 175 14.04 0.56 -15.22
CA GLY A 175 13.79 1.99 -15.09
C GLY A 175 13.91 2.46 -13.64
N SER A 176 13.02 3.39 -13.27
CA SER A 176 12.93 4.00 -11.96
C SER A 176 12.02 3.22 -11.03
N GLY A 177 12.43 3.05 -9.78
CA GLY A 177 11.60 2.39 -8.78
C GLY A 177 12.35 2.03 -7.50
N TRP A 178 11.70 1.18 -6.70
CA TRP A 178 12.17 0.79 -5.38
C TRP A 178 12.10 -0.73 -5.19
N THR A 179 12.95 -1.28 -4.34
CA THR A 179 12.83 -2.68 -3.89
C THR A 179 12.71 -2.71 -2.38
N TRP A 180 11.77 -3.52 -1.90
CA TRP A 180 11.32 -3.51 -0.52
C TRP A 180 11.41 -4.91 0.08
N LEU A 181 11.82 -4.98 1.34
CA LEU A 181 11.42 -6.05 2.24
C LEU A 181 10.19 -5.54 2.99
N ALA A 182 9.12 -6.31 2.98
CA ALA A 182 7.89 -5.95 3.67
C ALA A 182 7.33 -7.14 4.46
N TYR A 183 6.63 -6.86 5.55
CA TYR A 183 5.81 -7.83 6.26
C TYR A 183 4.39 -7.81 5.69
N LYS A 184 3.96 -8.95 5.15
CA LYS A 184 2.61 -9.19 4.65
C LYS A 184 1.79 -9.87 5.73
N ALA A 185 0.96 -9.10 6.44
CA ALA A 185 0.17 -9.59 7.57
C ALA A 185 -1.13 -10.31 7.17
N ASN A 186 -1.95 -9.69 6.29
CA ASN A 186 -3.24 -10.10 5.68
C ASN A 186 -4.26 -10.96 6.51
N ARG A 187 -5.56 -10.58 6.64
CA ARG A 187 -6.29 -9.31 6.35
C ARG A 187 -7.73 -9.25 6.92
N LEU A 188 -8.23 -8.02 7.05
CA LEU A 188 -9.61 -7.57 6.76
C LEU A 188 -9.55 -6.33 5.83
N ASP A 189 -10.65 -6.06 5.11
CA ASP A 189 -10.89 -5.05 4.05
C ASP A 189 -9.95 -3.82 4.00
N VAL A 190 -9.29 -3.57 2.86
CA VAL A 190 -8.50 -2.34 2.65
C VAL A 190 -8.96 -1.53 1.45
N ALA A 191 -9.14 -0.23 1.67
CA ALA A 191 -9.77 0.69 0.72
C ALA A 191 -9.12 0.73 -0.68
N ASN A 192 -7.81 0.46 -0.77
CA ASN A 192 -7.02 0.63 -1.99
C ASN A 192 -6.44 -0.67 -2.59
N ALA A 193 -6.67 -1.81 -1.94
CA ALA A 193 -6.32 -3.11 -2.49
C ALA A 193 -7.44 -4.12 -2.22
N VAL A 194 -7.92 -4.80 -3.25
CA VAL A 194 -8.82 -5.94 -3.06
C VAL A 194 -8.00 -7.06 -2.43
N ASN A 195 -8.52 -7.72 -1.39
CA ASN A 195 -7.91 -8.95 -0.91
C ASN A 195 -8.87 -10.11 -0.98
N PRO A 196 -8.34 -11.31 -1.26
CA PRO A 196 -8.97 -12.52 -0.81
C PRO A 196 -8.81 -12.70 0.71
N LEU A 197 -9.61 -13.62 1.25
CA LEU A 197 -9.51 -14.13 2.63
C LEU A 197 -8.05 -14.47 3.01
N PRO A 198 -7.68 -14.33 4.31
CA PRO A 198 -6.37 -14.75 4.80
C PRO A 198 -6.00 -16.15 4.31
N LYS A 199 -4.76 -16.34 3.89
CA LYS A 199 -4.19 -17.62 3.45
C LYS A 199 -3.04 -18.03 4.37
N GLU A 200 -2.67 -19.30 4.35
CA GLU A 200 -1.47 -19.82 5.05
C GLU A 200 -0.17 -19.09 4.66
N GLU A 201 -0.18 -18.39 3.52
CA GLU A 201 0.92 -17.57 3.01
C GLU A 201 1.00 -16.15 3.61
N ASP A 202 0.14 -15.80 4.57
CA ASP A 202 0.14 -14.51 5.25
C ASP A 202 1.00 -14.56 6.54
N LYS A 203 1.18 -13.43 7.23
CA LYS A 203 2.17 -13.25 8.32
C LYS A 203 3.61 -13.60 7.93
N LYS A 204 4.01 -13.25 6.70
CA LYS A 204 5.35 -13.53 6.14
C LYS A 204 6.08 -12.31 5.61
N LEU A 205 7.41 -12.42 5.56
CA LEU A 205 8.28 -11.50 4.84
C LEU A 205 8.17 -11.74 3.35
N VAL A 206 8.12 -10.65 2.59
CA VAL A 206 8.10 -10.66 1.12
C VAL A 206 9.08 -9.64 0.58
N ILE A 207 9.70 -9.99 -0.56
CA ILE A 207 10.46 -9.04 -1.37
C ILE A 207 9.54 -8.57 -2.50
N VAL A 208 9.35 -7.26 -2.62
CA VAL A 208 8.55 -6.66 -3.69
C VAL A 208 9.34 -5.55 -4.37
N LYS A 209 9.19 -5.42 -5.69
CA LYS A 209 9.70 -4.29 -6.45
C LYS A 209 8.55 -3.45 -6.96
N THR A 210 8.72 -2.14 -6.95
CA THR A 210 7.68 -1.20 -7.32
C THR A 210 8.20 -0.20 -8.36
N PRO A 211 7.40 0.15 -9.38
CA PRO A 211 7.78 1.15 -10.35
C PRO A 211 7.57 2.56 -9.80
N ASN A 212 8.42 3.48 -10.24
CA ASN A 212 8.33 4.91 -9.97
C ASN A 212 8.16 5.21 -8.47
N ALA A 213 6.99 5.73 -8.06
CA ALA A 213 6.69 6.16 -6.70
C ALA A 213 5.92 5.12 -5.88
N VAL A 214 5.42 4.04 -6.49
CA VAL A 214 4.59 3.06 -5.80
C VAL A 214 5.35 2.46 -4.63
N ASN A 215 4.68 2.24 -3.50
CA ASN A 215 5.25 1.60 -2.33
C ASN A 215 4.26 0.61 -1.71
N PRO A 216 4.71 -0.31 -0.84
CA PRO A 216 3.86 -1.39 -0.36
C PRO A 216 2.69 -0.97 0.53
N LEU A 217 2.62 0.30 0.99
CA LEU A 217 1.49 0.80 1.78
C LEU A 217 0.17 0.65 1.01
N VAL A 218 0.20 0.89 -0.31
CA VAL A 218 -1.01 0.81 -1.15
C VAL A 218 -1.56 -0.61 -1.29
N TRP A 219 -0.80 -1.62 -0.83
CA TRP A 219 -1.19 -3.02 -0.77
C TRP A 219 -1.45 -3.51 0.66
N ASP A 220 -1.39 -2.60 1.65
CA ASP A 220 -1.45 -2.89 3.10
C ASP A 220 -0.35 -3.84 3.56
N TYR A 221 0.81 -3.77 2.92
CA TYR A 221 2.01 -4.42 3.45
C TYR A 221 2.73 -3.42 4.33
N SER A 222 3.37 -3.90 5.40
CA SER A 222 4.22 -3.07 6.25
C SER A 222 5.64 -3.04 5.67
N PRO A 223 6.11 -1.94 5.07
CA PRO A 223 7.47 -1.86 4.57
C PRO A 223 8.46 -1.90 5.73
N LEU A 224 9.56 -2.65 5.59
CA LEU A 224 10.59 -2.82 6.61
C LEU A 224 11.93 -2.22 6.18
N LEU A 225 12.35 -2.52 4.95
CA LEU A 225 13.58 -2.02 4.30
C LEU A 225 13.25 -1.59 2.88
N THR A 226 13.90 -0.53 2.39
CA THR A 226 13.83 -0.14 0.98
C THR A 226 15.20 0.23 0.43
N ILE A 227 15.40 0.02 -0.87
CA ILE A 227 16.50 0.58 -1.64
C ILE A 227 15.93 1.39 -2.81
N ASP A 228 16.43 2.63 -2.98
CA ASP A 228 16.13 3.47 -4.12
C ASP A 228 16.94 2.99 -5.35
N THR A 229 16.26 2.57 -6.41
CA THR A 229 16.90 2.15 -7.67
C THR A 229 16.72 3.15 -8.80
N TRP A 230 16.23 4.35 -8.50
CA TRP A 230 16.34 5.49 -9.41
C TRP A 230 17.81 5.86 -9.61
N GLU A 231 18.18 6.22 -10.84
CA GLU A 231 19.58 6.55 -11.16
C GLU A 231 20.13 7.67 -10.27
N HIS A 232 19.32 8.67 -9.91
CA HIS A 232 19.77 9.76 -9.02
C HIS A 232 20.28 9.28 -7.65
N ALA A 233 19.92 8.07 -7.21
CA ALA A 233 20.34 7.54 -5.90
C ALA A 233 21.77 6.98 -5.91
N TYR A 234 22.33 6.72 -7.09
CA TYR A 234 23.63 6.05 -7.20
C TYR A 234 24.53 6.55 -8.35
N TYR A 235 24.02 7.33 -9.30
CA TYR A 235 24.76 7.62 -10.53
C TYR A 235 26.03 8.45 -10.29
N LEU A 236 26.06 9.31 -9.27
CA LEU A 236 27.26 10.09 -8.94
C LEU A 236 28.38 9.22 -8.35
N ASP A 237 28.01 8.14 -7.67
CA ASP A 237 28.96 7.26 -6.97
C ASP A 237 29.33 6.00 -7.79
N PHE A 238 28.40 5.52 -8.62
CA PHE A 238 28.49 4.22 -9.31
C PHE A 238 28.20 4.28 -10.81
N GLU A 239 27.76 5.42 -11.34
CA GLU A 239 27.31 5.58 -12.73
C GLU A 239 26.34 4.46 -13.16
N ASN A 240 26.69 3.66 -14.17
CA ASN A 240 25.86 2.56 -14.65
C ASN A 240 25.97 1.27 -13.80
N ARG A 241 26.86 1.24 -12.79
CA ARG A 241 27.16 0.05 -11.98
C ARG A 241 26.15 -0.16 -10.85
N ARG A 242 24.86 -0.20 -11.19
CA ARG A 242 23.76 -0.42 -10.23
C ARG A 242 23.99 -1.65 -9.33
N ALA A 243 24.55 -2.73 -9.87
CA ALA A 243 24.84 -3.93 -9.10
C ALA A 243 25.86 -3.67 -7.96
N GLU A 244 26.85 -2.82 -8.20
CA GLU A 244 27.85 -2.44 -7.19
C GLU A 244 27.24 -1.55 -6.10
N TYR A 245 26.38 -0.62 -6.48
CA TYR A 245 25.58 0.16 -5.54
C TYR A 245 24.72 -0.73 -4.64
N ILE A 246 23.98 -1.68 -5.21
CA ILE A 246 23.12 -2.60 -4.46
C ILE A 246 23.94 -3.45 -3.49
N ASN A 247 25.11 -3.95 -3.92
CA ASN A 247 26.01 -4.70 -3.04
C ASN A 247 26.49 -3.83 -1.88
N THR A 248 26.98 -2.63 -2.18
CA THR A 248 27.46 -1.67 -1.17
C THR A 248 26.36 -1.29 -0.18
N PHE A 249 25.15 -1.04 -0.67
CA PHE A 249 23.99 -0.74 0.15
C PHE A 249 23.74 -1.83 1.18
N MET A 250 23.60 -3.09 0.75
CA MET A 250 23.31 -4.21 1.66
C MET A 250 24.46 -4.50 2.62
N GLU A 251 25.70 -4.33 2.19
CA GLU A 251 26.88 -4.73 2.97
C GLU A 251 27.37 -3.66 3.94
N LYS A 252 27.04 -2.38 3.69
CA LYS A 252 27.65 -1.24 4.39
C LYS A 252 26.67 -0.18 4.90
N LEU A 253 25.45 -0.13 4.39
CA LEU A 253 24.53 0.97 4.69
C LEU A 253 23.29 0.55 5.49
N VAL A 254 22.74 -0.64 5.27
CA VAL A 254 21.46 -1.05 5.89
C VAL A 254 21.48 -0.92 7.42
N SER A 255 20.48 -0.25 7.98
CA SER A 255 20.22 -0.24 9.43
C SER A 255 19.33 -1.41 9.82
N TRP A 256 19.93 -2.56 10.17
CA TRP A 256 19.16 -3.73 10.60
C TRP A 256 18.38 -3.52 11.90
N GLU A 257 18.82 -2.58 12.75
CA GLU A 257 18.10 -2.19 13.96
C GLU A 257 16.77 -1.52 13.60
N THR A 258 16.78 -0.51 12.71
CA THR A 258 15.54 0.12 12.23
C THR A 258 14.61 -0.90 11.57
N VAL A 259 15.14 -1.81 10.75
CA VAL A 259 14.34 -2.86 10.09
C VAL A 259 13.69 -3.78 11.13
N SER A 260 14.39 -4.10 12.22
CA SER A 260 13.87 -4.93 13.32
C SER A 260 12.76 -4.20 14.09
N THR A 261 12.96 -2.93 14.45
CA THR A 261 11.95 -2.10 15.12
C THR A 261 10.67 -1.96 14.28
N ARG A 262 10.82 -1.80 12.96
CA ARG A 262 9.69 -1.77 12.03
C ARG A 262 8.96 -3.10 11.96
N LEU A 263 9.67 -4.22 12.03
CA LEU A 263 9.07 -5.56 12.06
C LEU A 263 8.26 -5.77 13.34
N GLU A 264 8.81 -5.42 14.50
CA GLU A 264 8.09 -5.50 15.78
C GLU A 264 6.80 -4.67 15.73
N SER A 265 6.89 -3.44 15.22
CA SER A 265 5.73 -2.57 15.03
C SER A 265 4.72 -3.12 14.02
N ALA A 266 5.17 -3.81 12.98
CA ALA A 266 4.30 -4.45 11.99
C ALA A 266 3.54 -5.65 12.59
N ILE A 267 4.22 -6.49 13.37
CA ILE A 267 3.62 -7.64 14.05
C ILE A 267 2.62 -7.15 15.12
N ALA A 268 2.99 -6.16 15.93
CA ALA A 268 2.10 -5.60 16.95
C ALA A 268 0.81 -5.01 16.35
N ARG A 269 0.93 -4.24 15.26
CA ARG A 269 -0.23 -3.71 14.54
C ARG A 269 -1.11 -4.82 13.95
N ALA A 270 -0.52 -5.89 13.45
CA ALA A 270 -1.28 -7.03 12.93
C ALA A 270 -2.08 -7.72 14.04
N VAL A 271 -1.47 -7.95 15.21
CA VAL A 271 -2.15 -8.53 16.38
C VAL A 271 -3.29 -7.64 16.88
N GLN A 272 -3.06 -6.33 16.97
CA GLN A 272 -4.09 -5.39 17.41
C GLN A 272 -5.31 -5.40 16.46
N ARG A 273 -5.08 -5.39 15.14
CA ARG A 273 -6.16 -5.46 14.15
C ARG A 273 -6.96 -6.76 14.22
N GLU A 274 -6.31 -7.87 14.55
CA GLU A 274 -6.98 -9.16 14.75
C GLU A 274 -7.90 -9.12 15.97
N GLN A 275 -7.47 -8.49 17.06
CA GLN A 275 -8.28 -8.32 18.26
C GLN A 275 -9.51 -7.42 18.00
N GLU A 276 -9.30 -6.26 17.36
CA GLU A 276 -10.39 -5.32 17.02
C GLU A 276 -11.42 -5.94 16.07
N GLY A 277 -10.97 -6.73 15.07
CA GLY A 277 -11.88 -7.42 14.14
C GLY A 277 -12.75 -8.47 14.82
N THR A 278 -12.21 -9.19 15.81
CA THR A 278 -12.95 -10.21 16.57
C THR A 278 -14.03 -9.56 17.44
N GLU A 279 -13.69 -8.44 18.12
CA GLU A 279 -14.66 -7.70 18.94
C GLU A 279 -15.83 -7.13 18.12
N THR A 280 -15.59 -6.66 16.89
CA THR A 280 -16.66 -6.18 16.01
C THR A 280 -17.56 -7.29 15.46
N GLU A 281 -17.03 -8.50 15.25
CA GLU A 281 -17.83 -9.66 14.82
C GLU A 281 -18.73 -10.18 15.97
N ASP A 282 -18.24 -10.14 17.21
CA ASP A 282 -19.00 -10.54 18.39
C ASP A 282 -20.11 -9.54 18.76
N GLU A 283 -19.94 -8.23 18.51
CA GLU A 283 -20.99 -7.22 18.71
C GLU A 283 -22.09 -7.26 17.64
N GLU A 284 -21.79 -7.70 16.41
CA GLU A 284 -22.79 -7.81 15.34
C GLU A 284 -23.63 -9.10 15.41
N ASN A 285 -23.32 -10.06 16.29
CA ASN A 285 -23.99 -11.36 16.37
C ASN A 285 -24.53 -11.75 17.76
N PRO A 286 -25.51 -11.02 18.35
CA PRO A 286 -26.04 -11.34 19.68
C PRO A 286 -27.20 -12.37 19.70
N ASP A 287 -27.66 -12.90 18.56
CA ASP A 287 -28.90 -13.68 18.43
C ASP A 287 -28.70 -15.15 17.98
N ASP A 288 -27.74 -15.87 18.56
CA ASP A 288 -27.64 -17.34 18.39
C ASP A 288 -27.74 -18.06 19.76
N GLU A 289 -28.66 -17.63 20.62
CA GLU A 289 -29.16 -18.47 21.72
C GLU A 289 -30.13 -19.52 21.13
N VAL A 290 -29.63 -20.75 20.98
CA VAL A 290 -30.44 -21.93 20.69
C VAL A 290 -31.50 -22.07 21.79
N PRO A 291 -32.82 -22.03 21.51
CA PRO A 291 -33.81 -22.17 22.56
C PRO A 291 -33.78 -23.60 23.11
N GLU A 292 -33.37 -23.77 24.37
CA GLU A 292 -33.62 -24.98 25.13
C GLU A 292 -35.15 -25.19 25.23
N VAL A 293 -35.66 -26.14 24.45
CA VAL A 293 -37.04 -26.60 24.56
C VAL A 293 -37.16 -27.44 25.83
N TYR A 294 -37.59 -26.80 26.93
CA TYR A 294 -38.03 -27.50 28.13
C TYR A 294 -39.28 -28.32 27.83
N LEU A 295 -39.16 -29.64 27.93
CA LEU A 295 -40.28 -30.58 28.02
C LEU A 295 -40.84 -30.51 29.44
N ASP A 296 -41.88 -29.71 29.66
CA ASP A 296 -42.65 -29.76 30.90
C ASP A 296 -43.56 -30.99 30.91
N SER A 297 -43.13 -32.00 31.65
CA SER A 297 -44.01 -33.00 32.24
C SER A 297 -44.50 -32.49 33.59
N ASP A 298 -45.82 -32.33 33.74
CA ASP A 298 -46.64 -32.90 34.83
C ASP A 298 -47.80 -32.02 35.34
N ILE A 299 -49.00 -32.63 35.24
CA ILE A 299 -50.05 -32.74 36.28
C ILE A 299 -51.00 -31.55 36.50
N ASP A 300 -52.31 -31.76 36.28
CA ASP A 300 -53.25 -31.85 37.41
C ASP A 300 -54.57 -32.58 37.10
N VAL A 301 -55.05 -33.27 38.12
CA VAL A 301 -56.25 -34.07 38.29
C VAL A 301 -57.32 -33.19 38.94
N SER A 302 -58.56 -33.14 38.43
CA SER A 302 -59.78 -33.17 39.25
C SER A 302 -61.09 -33.07 38.44
N GLU A 303 -61.95 -34.06 38.73
CA GLU A 303 -63.41 -34.06 38.86
C GLU A 303 -64.32 -33.28 37.90
N VAL A 304 -65.21 -34.02 37.23
CA VAL A 304 -66.62 -33.63 37.09
C VAL A 304 -67.50 -34.89 37.06
N ASP A 305 -68.62 -34.81 37.80
CA ASP A 305 -69.67 -35.81 38.07
C ASP A 305 -70.20 -36.62 36.87
#